data_AF-A0A524GH67-F1
#
_entry.id   AF-A0A524GH67-F1
#
_cell.length_a   1.000
_cell.length_b   1.000
_cell.length_c   1.000
_cell.angle_alpha   90.00
_cell.angle_beta   90.00
_cell.angle_gamma   90.00
#
_symmetry.space_group_name_H-M   'P 1'
#
loop_
_entity.id
_entity.type
_entity.pdbx_description
1 polymer ?
#
loop_
_entity_poly.entity_id
_entity_poly.type
_entity_poly.pdbx_seq_one_letter_code
_entity_poly.pdbx_strand_id
1 'polypeptide(L)'
;MSLQGSLSELPLPDVIQLVSVSGKTGAFEIHGEQGNGRIYLRDGQIVDAMVGNLRGDSAVYEMAIWSEGTFAFEPGKESSQVTIHMSNASLMMEAARRLDEWRVLSRKIPSLGLVPYFANREKGADQVTLSPQEWILVTRIDGERSIEDIAAQLKWAPFDVSKLLFGMITTGLVALGSSGESGPQSRLWQAGPSPVTLLGLAEKIRAVALDVVGSGGERTIEKQYTTARTLIERGEGFNALREMVEQNTKAISLLKGADTAAMFDEQVRTLLGELQQS
;
A
#
# COMPACT_ATOMS: atom_id res chain seq x y z
N MET A 1 3.54 16.01 -36.90
CA MET A 1 2.16 15.85 -36.39
C MET A 1 2.25 15.63 -34.91
N SER A 2 1.66 16.51 -34.10
CA SER A 2 1.44 16.29 -32.69
C SER A 2 0.40 15.18 -32.56
N LEU A 3 0.76 14.04 -31.97
CA LEU A 3 -0.21 13.01 -31.62
C LEU A 3 -0.82 13.45 -30.29
N GLN A 4 -2.10 13.81 -30.27
CA GLN A 4 -2.81 14.24 -29.07
C GLN A 4 -4.26 13.76 -29.13
N GLY A 5 -4.88 13.56 -27.98
CA GLY A 5 -6.25 13.05 -27.90
C GLY A 5 -6.73 12.83 -26.46
N SER A 6 -7.85 12.11 -26.34
CA SER A 6 -8.46 11.74 -25.06
C SER A 6 -8.24 10.27 -24.73
N LEU A 7 -7.97 9.97 -23.46
CA LEU A 7 -7.88 8.59 -22.95
C LEU A 7 -9.23 7.86 -22.98
N SER A 8 -10.34 8.60 -22.98
CA SER A 8 -11.69 8.02 -23.09
C SER A 8 -12.00 7.50 -24.50
N GLU A 9 -11.30 8.00 -25.52
CA GLU A 9 -11.46 7.55 -26.91
C GLU A 9 -10.42 6.50 -27.29
N LEU A 10 -9.17 6.69 -26.83
CA LEU A 10 -8.07 5.79 -27.11
C LEU A 10 -7.29 5.51 -25.82
N PRO A 11 -7.42 4.29 -25.24
CA PRO A 11 -6.73 3.91 -24.02
C PRO A 11 -5.21 4.07 -24.15
N LEU A 12 -4.56 4.42 -23.04
CA LEU A 12 -3.12 4.67 -23.01
C LEU A 12 -2.26 3.54 -23.66
N PRO A 13 -2.53 2.24 -23.43
CA PRO A 13 -1.79 1.17 -24.09
C PRO A 13 -1.80 1.25 -25.62
N ASP A 14 -2.95 1.60 -26.21
CA ASP A 14 -3.12 1.68 -27.66
C ASP A 14 -2.39 2.89 -28.24
N VAL A 15 -2.44 4.02 -27.52
CA VAL A 15 -1.70 5.25 -27.87
C VAL A 15 -0.19 4.99 -27.91
N ILE A 16 0.32 4.32 -26.87
CA ILE A 16 1.75 3.97 -26.76
C ILE A 16 2.14 3.03 -27.89
N GLN A 17 1.31 2.02 -28.18
CA GLN A 17 1.58 1.06 -29.25
C GLN A 17 1.71 1.75 -30.61
N LEU A 18 0.84 2.72 -30.90
CA LEU A 18 0.84 3.46 -32.17
C LEU A 18 2.16 4.22 -32.40
N VAL A 19 2.71 4.83 -31.35
CA VAL A 19 4.00 5.55 -31.44
C VAL A 19 5.18 4.58 -31.43
N SER A 20 5.11 3.53 -30.64
CA SER A 20 6.17 2.52 -30.51
C SER A 20 6.49 1.84 -31.84
N VAL A 21 5.45 1.47 -32.62
CA VAL A 21 5.61 0.86 -33.96
C VAL A 21 6.33 1.79 -34.94
N SER A 22 6.17 3.11 -34.78
CA SER A 22 6.85 4.10 -35.62
C SER A 22 8.30 4.40 -35.21
N GLY A 23 8.81 3.77 -34.15
CA GLY A 23 10.19 3.93 -33.69
C GLY A 23 10.56 5.33 -33.20
N LYS A 24 9.56 6.14 -32.78
CA LYS A 24 9.79 7.54 -32.41
C LYS A 24 10.42 7.67 -31.02
N THR A 25 11.30 8.65 -30.91
CA THR A 25 11.84 9.16 -29.63
C THR A 25 11.06 10.40 -29.21
N GLY A 26 10.68 10.50 -27.94
CA GLY A 26 9.89 11.59 -27.41
C GLY A 26 9.21 11.24 -26.09
N ALA A 27 8.32 12.11 -25.63
CA ALA A 27 7.58 11.90 -24.39
C ALA A 27 6.08 12.06 -24.60
N PHE A 28 5.29 11.16 -24.03
CA PHE A 28 3.86 11.40 -23.80
C PHE A 28 3.68 12.19 -22.52
N GLU A 29 2.97 13.31 -22.60
CA GLU A 29 2.40 14.01 -21.45
C GLU A 29 0.95 13.56 -21.29
N ILE A 30 0.59 13.12 -20.08
CA ILE A 30 -0.71 12.54 -19.77
C ILE A 30 -1.30 13.33 -18.61
N HIS A 31 -2.51 13.83 -18.78
CA HIS A 31 -3.23 14.63 -17.78
C HIS A 31 -4.53 13.92 -17.44
N GLY A 32 -4.63 13.39 -16.23
CA GLY A 32 -5.83 12.77 -15.68
C GLY A 32 -6.36 13.53 -14.46
N GLU A 33 -7.50 13.10 -13.92
CA GLU A 33 -8.05 13.70 -12.69
C GLU A 33 -7.13 13.49 -11.48
N GLN A 34 -6.45 12.34 -11.44
CA GLN A 34 -5.57 11.92 -10.34
C GLN A 34 -4.16 12.55 -10.43
N GLY A 35 -3.88 13.29 -11.50
CA GLY A 35 -2.62 14.03 -11.64
C GLY A 35 -2.08 14.04 -13.07
N ASN A 36 -0.84 14.50 -13.19
CA ASN A 36 -0.13 14.58 -14.45
C ASN A 36 1.05 13.63 -14.44
N GLY A 37 1.22 12.91 -15.55
CA GLY A 37 2.29 11.95 -15.72
C GLY A 37 2.96 12.09 -17.08
N ARG A 38 4.11 11.42 -17.20
CA ARG A 38 4.91 11.43 -18.42
C ARG A 38 5.53 10.07 -18.68
N ILE A 39 5.53 9.65 -19.95
CA ILE A 39 6.17 8.40 -20.40
C ILE A 39 7.16 8.75 -21.51
N TYR A 40 8.41 8.34 -21.35
CA TYR A 40 9.49 8.62 -22.28
C TYR A 40 9.80 7.40 -23.15
N LEU A 41 9.90 7.65 -24.45
CA LEU A 41 10.25 6.67 -25.46
C LEU A 41 11.59 7.05 -26.11
N ARG A 42 12.42 6.04 -26.36
CA ARG A 42 13.64 6.13 -27.17
C ARG A 42 13.61 5.02 -28.20
N ASP A 43 13.66 5.39 -29.48
CA ASP A 43 13.58 4.47 -30.62
C ASP A 43 12.36 3.52 -30.54
N GLY A 44 11.23 4.07 -30.08
CA GLY A 44 9.99 3.33 -29.86
C GLY A 44 9.95 2.44 -28.62
N GLN A 45 11.04 2.34 -27.84
CA GLN A 45 11.07 1.64 -26.55
C GLN A 45 10.77 2.57 -25.39
N ILE A 46 9.96 2.13 -24.44
CA ILE A 46 9.67 2.88 -23.22
C ILE A 46 10.86 2.75 -22.28
N VAL A 47 11.47 3.87 -21.90
CA VAL A 47 12.71 3.89 -21.10
C VAL A 47 12.52 4.42 -19.69
N ASP A 48 11.52 5.28 -19.47
CA ASP A 48 11.23 5.91 -18.18
C ASP A 48 9.79 6.39 -18.16
N ALA A 49 9.22 6.52 -16.97
CA ALA A 49 7.89 7.08 -16.76
C ALA A 49 7.78 7.65 -15.35
N MET A 50 6.94 8.67 -15.16
CA MET A 50 6.72 9.31 -13.87
C MET A 50 5.29 9.81 -13.72
N VAL A 51 4.72 9.66 -12.53
CA VAL A 51 3.42 10.24 -12.15
C VAL A 51 3.38 10.40 -10.64
N GLY A 52 3.14 11.62 -10.15
CA GLY A 52 3.27 11.93 -8.72
C GLY A 52 4.62 11.48 -8.14
N ASN A 53 4.59 10.57 -7.17
CA ASN A 53 5.77 9.98 -6.53
C ASN A 53 6.22 8.65 -7.17
N LEU A 54 5.49 8.14 -8.16
CA LEU A 54 5.80 6.88 -8.83
C LEU A 54 6.75 7.12 -10.01
N ARG A 55 7.63 6.15 -10.26
CA ARG A 55 8.54 6.14 -11.40
C ARG A 55 8.67 4.74 -12.00
N GLY A 56 9.04 4.66 -13.27
CA GLY A 56 9.27 3.40 -13.97
C GLY A 56 7.98 2.65 -14.29
N ASP A 57 8.02 1.33 -14.21
CA ASP A 57 6.90 0.45 -14.56
C ASP A 57 5.62 0.81 -13.79
N SER A 58 5.75 1.06 -12.48
CA SER A 58 4.63 1.42 -11.61
C SER A 58 3.93 2.71 -12.04
N ALA A 59 4.67 3.68 -12.58
CA ALA A 59 4.07 4.90 -13.12
C ALA A 59 3.27 4.63 -14.40
N VAL A 60 3.77 3.74 -15.28
CA VAL A 60 3.04 3.33 -16.49
C VAL A 60 1.76 2.59 -16.12
N TYR A 61 1.84 1.68 -15.15
CA TYR A 61 0.69 0.93 -14.68
C TYR A 61 -0.39 1.82 -14.08
N GLU A 62 0.01 2.81 -13.27
CA GLU A 62 -0.92 3.77 -12.68
C GLU A 62 -1.65 4.57 -13.77
N MET A 63 -0.90 5.17 -14.71
CA MET A 63 -1.50 5.94 -15.80
C MET A 63 -2.34 5.09 -16.76
N ALA A 64 -2.05 3.80 -16.90
CA ALA A 64 -2.81 2.90 -17.77
C ALA A 64 -4.21 2.56 -17.21
N ILE A 65 -4.44 2.78 -15.92
CA ILE A 65 -5.74 2.58 -15.28
C ILE A 65 -6.68 3.78 -15.53
N TRP A 66 -6.14 4.93 -15.92
CA TRP A 66 -6.92 6.15 -16.15
C TRP A 66 -7.86 5.98 -17.35
N SER A 67 -9.16 6.00 -17.09
CA SER A 67 -10.20 5.90 -18.12
C SER A 67 -10.55 7.24 -18.76
N GLU A 68 -10.17 8.35 -18.11
CA GLU A 68 -10.42 9.72 -18.55
C GLU A 68 -9.14 10.55 -18.47
N GLY A 69 -9.09 11.62 -19.27
CA GLY A 69 -7.93 12.49 -19.35
C GLY A 69 -7.49 12.74 -20.78
N THR A 70 -6.39 13.48 -20.93
CA THR A 70 -5.83 13.84 -22.24
C THR A 70 -4.37 13.40 -22.34
N PHE A 71 -3.92 13.16 -23.56
CA PHE A 71 -2.53 12.87 -23.85
C PHE A 71 -2.00 13.75 -24.99
N ALA A 72 -0.71 14.03 -24.97
CA ALA A 72 0.01 14.68 -26.06
C ALA A 72 1.42 14.09 -26.18
N PHE A 73 1.87 13.81 -27.41
CA PHE A 73 3.23 13.35 -27.69
C PHE A 73 4.11 14.51 -28.12
N GLU A 74 5.22 14.69 -27.42
CA GLU A 74 6.28 15.65 -27.70
C GLU A 74 7.50 14.95 -28.31
N PRO A 75 7.71 15.04 -29.64
CA PRO A 75 8.86 14.42 -30.29
C PRO A 75 10.19 14.99 -29.80
N GLY A 76 11.20 14.13 -29.67
CA GLY A 76 12.58 14.52 -29.31
C GLY A 76 12.80 14.85 -27.83
N LYS A 77 11.76 14.84 -27.00
CA LYS A 77 11.89 14.99 -25.55
C LYS A 77 12.33 13.67 -24.92
N GLU A 78 13.51 13.66 -24.32
CA GLU A 78 14.10 12.47 -23.73
C GLU A 78 14.22 12.56 -22.21
N SER A 79 14.24 11.39 -21.55
CA SER A 79 14.62 11.29 -20.14
C SER A 79 16.14 11.14 -20.02
N SER A 80 16.70 11.71 -18.94
CA SER A 80 18.07 11.49 -18.52
C SER A 80 18.27 10.15 -17.79
N GLN A 81 17.20 9.42 -17.48
CA GLN A 81 17.27 8.12 -16.82
C GLN A 81 16.63 7.01 -17.66
N VAL A 82 17.04 5.78 -17.37
CA VAL A 82 16.42 4.56 -17.87
C VAL A 82 16.03 3.76 -16.65
N THR A 83 14.74 3.71 -16.36
CA THR A 83 14.19 3.01 -15.19
C THR A 83 13.31 1.84 -15.60
N ILE A 84 12.96 1.72 -16.88
CA ILE A 84 12.16 0.63 -17.43
C ILE A 84 13.07 -0.22 -18.30
N HIS A 85 13.19 -1.50 -17.96
CA HIS A 85 14.05 -2.46 -18.65
C HIS A 85 13.28 -3.59 -19.34
N MET A 86 11.96 -3.67 -19.10
CA MET A 86 11.10 -4.66 -19.75
C MET A 86 10.65 -4.20 -21.13
N SER A 87 10.28 -5.16 -21.98
CA SER A 87 9.75 -4.84 -23.31
C SER A 87 8.40 -4.11 -23.22
N ASN A 88 8.10 -3.25 -24.19
CA ASN A 88 6.79 -2.59 -24.27
C ASN A 88 5.64 -3.62 -24.22
N ALA A 89 5.77 -4.76 -24.90
CA ALA A 89 4.75 -5.80 -24.90
C ALA A 89 4.49 -6.35 -23.49
N SER A 90 5.55 -6.67 -22.73
CA SER A 90 5.43 -7.13 -21.34
C SER A 90 4.78 -6.07 -20.44
N LEU A 91 5.18 -4.81 -20.61
CA LEU A 91 4.63 -3.69 -19.85
C LEU A 91 3.14 -3.49 -20.14
N MET A 92 2.73 -3.56 -21.42
CA MET A 92 1.33 -3.41 -21.83
C MET A 92 0.48 -4.60 -21.38
N MET A 93 1.00 -5.83 -21.41
CA MET A 93 0.28 -7.01 -20.90
C MET A 93 -0.02 -6.87 -19.40
N GLU A 94 0.96 -6.43 -18.63
CA GLU A 94 0.78 -6.21 -17.19
C GLU A 94 -0.18 -5.04 -16.90
N ALA A 95 -0.10 -3.96 -17.68
CA ALA A 95 -1.05 -2.85 -17.61
C ALA A 95 -2.49 -3.29 -17.90
N ALA A 96 -2.70 -4.11 -18.94
CA ALA A 96 -4.02 -4.66 -19.27
C ALA A 96 -4.57 -5.54 -18.14
N ARG A 97 -3.73 -6.42 -17.57
CA ARG A 97 -4.10 -7.24 -16.40
C ARG A 97 -4.54 -6.37 -15.22
N ARG A 98 -3.81 -5.30 -14.92
CA ARG A 98 -4.16 -4.36 -13.83
C ARG A 98 -5.45 -3.60 -14.12
N LEU A 99 -5.69 -3.19 -15.36
CA LEU A 99 -6.96 -2.57 -15.75
C LEU A 99 -8.15 -3.52 -15.54
N ASP A 100 -8.00 -4.80 -15.88
CA ASP A 100 -9.03 -5.82 -15.63
C ASP A 100 -9.27 -6.05 -14.14
N GLU A 101 -8.21 -6.09 -13.32
CA GLU A 101 -8.32 -6.15 -11.87
C GLU A 101 -9.03 -4.91 -11.32
N TRP A 102 -8.66 -3.71 -11.81
CA TRP A 102 -9.28 -2.46 -11.39
C TRP A 102 -10.79 -2.44 -11.64
N ARG A 103 -11.26 -2.99 -12.76
CA ARG A 103 -12.70 -3.13 -13.05
C ARG A 103 -13.46 -3.95 -12.02
N VAL A 104 -12.79 -4.88 -11.33
CA VAL A 104 -13.38 -5.66 -10.23
C VAL A 104 -13.32 -4.86 -8.93
N LEU A 105 -12.16 -4.25 -8.64
CA LEU A 105 -11.94 -3.46 -7.42
C LEU A 105 -12.91 -2.27 -7.35
N SER A 106 -13.10 -1.56 -8.46
CA SER A 106 -13.90 -0.34 -8.55
C SER A 106 -15.38 -0.53 -8.20
N ARG A 107 -15.89 -1.78 -8.25
CA ARG A 107 -17.26 -2.10 -7.79
C ARG A 107 -17.45 -1.88 -6.29
N LYS A 108 -16.39 -2.06 -5.49
CA LYS A 108 -16.40 -1.83 -4.04
C LYS A 108 -15.65 -0.55 -3.66
N ILE A 109 -14.72 -0.10 -4.50
CA ILE A 109 -13.86 1.08 -4.29
C ILE A 109 -14.08 2.05 -5.45
N PRO A 110 -15.26 2.69 -5.56
CA PRO A 110 -15.60 3.53 -6.71
C PRO A 110 -14.79 4.83 -6.78
N SER A 111 -14.15 5.24 -5.69
CA SER A 111 -13.30 6.43 -5.64
C SER A 111 -12.13 6.19 -4.70
N LEU A 112 -10.96 6.73 -5.07
CA LEU A 112 -9.77 6.74 -4.22
C LEU A 112 -9.86 7.81 -3.11
N GLY A 113 -10.78 8.77 -3.23
CA GLY A 113 -11.08 9.75 -2.17
C GLY A 113 -11.88 9.18 -0.99
N LEU A 114 -12.24 7.88 -1.03
CA LEU A 114 -12.92 7.22 0.07
C LEU A 114 -11.99 7.04 1.27
N VAL A 115 -12.55 7.05 2.47
CA VAL A 115 -11.84 6.93 3.74
C VAL A 115 -12.03 5.51 4.29
N PRO A 116 -10.98 4.68 4.36
CA PRO A 116 -11.07 3.39 5.03
C PRO A 116 -11.21 3.54 6.54
N TYR A 117 -12.01 2.68 7.14
CA TYR A 117 -12.17 2.56 8.60
C TYR A 117 -12.39 1.11 9.02
N PHE A 118 -12.08 0.77 10.27
CA PHE A 118 -12.31 -0.58 10.79
C PHE A 118 -13.79 -0.83 11.04
N ALA A 119 -14.30 -1.90 10.45
CA ALA A 119 -15.68 -2.31 10.66
C ALA A 119 -15.85 -2.91 12.07
N ASN A 120 -17.00 -2.65 12.70
CA ASN A 120 -17.34 -3.24 13.99
C ASN A 120 -17.66 -4.73 13.80
N ARG A 121 -16.71 -5.61 14.13
CA ARG A 121 -16.88 -7.07 14.07
C ARG A 121 -17.39 -7.59 15.40
N GLU A 122 -18.33 -8.53 15.36
CA GLU A 122 -18.81 -9.22 16.57
C GLU A 122 -17.67 -9.97 17.27
N LYS A 123 -17.70 -9.98 18.61
CA LYS A 123 -16.73 -10.72 19.43
C LYS A 123 -16.82 -12.22 19.11
N GLY A 124 -15.79 -12.76 18.47
CA GLY A 124 -15.73 -14.17 18.05
C GLY A 124 -15.63 -14.37 16.53
N ALA A 125 -15.65 -13.30 15.73
CA ALA A 125 -15.31 -13.40 14.32
C ALA A 125 -13.84 -13.84 14.16
N ASP A 126 -13.60 -14.84 13.29
CA ASP A 126 -12.31 -15.51 13.10
C ASP A 126 -11.11 -14.54 13.07
N GLN A 127 -9.99 -15.00 13.64
CA GLN A 127 -8.69 -14.32 13.57
C GLN A 127 -8.36 -14.06 12.09
N VAL A 128 -8.23 -12.78 11.72
CA VAL A 128 -7.85 -12.42 10.36
C VAL A 128 -6.36 -12.60 10.21
N THR A 129 -5.95 -13.50 9.32
CA THR A 129 -4.55 -13.67 8.95
C THR A 129 -4.19 -12.63 7.91
N LEU A 130 -3.57 -11.54 8.36
CA LEU A 130 -3.08 -10.49 7.46
C LEU A 130 -1.64 -10.78 7.05
N SER A 131 -1.31 -10.61 5.78
CA SER A 131 0.05 -10.56 5.24
C SER A 131 0.82 -9.33 5.76
N PRO A 132 2.16 -9.28 5.64
CA PRO A 132 2.94 -8.11 6.07
C PRO A 132 2.49 -6.79 5.42
N GLN A 133 2.12 -6.81 4.14
CA GLN A 133 1.66 -5.59 3.45
C GLN A 133 0.29 -5.14 3.94
N GLU A 134 -0.63 -6.07 4.18
CA GLU A 134 -1.94 -5.74 4.77
C GLU A 134 -1.76 -5.15 6.17
N TRP A 135 -0.79 -5.64 6.95
CA TRP A 135 -0.45 -5.07 8.26
C TRP A 135 0.01 -3.62 8.16
N ILE A 136 0.99 -3.34 7.30
CA ILE A 136 1.50 -1.98 7.08
C ILE A 136 0.33 -1.03 6.77
N LEU A 137 -0.57 -1.45 5.88
CA LEU A 137 -1.75 -0.68 5.52
C LEU A 137 -2.72 -0.48 6.70
N VAL A 138 -3.03 -1.54 7.45
CA VAL A 138 -3.89 -1.47 8.65
C VAL A 138 -3.38 -0.45 9.67
N THR A 139 -2.07 -0.29 9.83
CA THR A 139 -1.51 0.74 10.74
C THR A 139 -1.76 2.18 10.29
N ARG A 140 -2.14 2.40 9.03
CA ARG A 140 -2.44 3.72 8.46
C ARG A 140 -3.93 4.04 8.40
N ILE A 141 -4.79 3.07 8.67
CA ILE A 141 -6.23 3.26 8.70
C ILE A 141 -6.60 3.90 10.04
N ASP A 142 -6.90 5.19 10.01
CA ASP A 142 -7.34 5.99 11.16
C ASP A 142 -8.81 6.40 11.10
N GLY A 143 -9.46 6.19 9.95
CA GLY A 143 -10.83 6.64 9.70
C GLY A 143 -10.94 8.11 9.30
N GLU A 144 -9.82 8.77 9.00
CA GLU A 144 -9.78 10.18 8.57
C GLU A 144 -9.17 10.35 7.18
N ARG A 145 -8.09 9.63 6.88
CA ARG A 145 -7.34 9.76 5.61
C ARG A 145 -7.98 8.99 4.47
N SER A 146 -7.93 9.54 3.26
CA SER A 146 -8.40 8.84 2.07
C SER A 146 -7.44 7.73 1.62
N ILE A 147 -7.88 6.88 0.67
CA ILE A 147 -7.00 5.88 0.05
C ILE A 147 -5.81 6.55 -0.65
N GLU A 148 -6.02 7.69 -1.30
CA GLU A 148 -4.94 8.48 -1.94
C GLU A 148 -3.92 8.97 -0.91
N ASP A 149 -4.39 9.53 0.21
CA ASP A 149 -3.51 10.03 1.28
C ASP A 149 -2.66 8.89 1.88
N ILE A 150 -3.29 7.75 2.13
CA ILE A 150 -2.61 6.56 2.67
C ILE A 150 -1.58 6.03 1.67
N ALA A 151 -1.93 5.95 0.38
CA ALA A 151 -1.02 5.51 -0.68
C ALA A 151 0.20 6.45 -0.77
N ALA A 152 -0.03 7.76 -0.75
CA ALA A 152 1.03 8.76 -0.77
C ALA A 152 1.97 8.64 0.45
N GLN A 153 1.41 8.45 1.65
CA GLN A 153 2.21 8.28 2.88
C GLN A 153 3.05 7.00 2.86
N LEU A 154 2.50 5.90 2.36
CA LEU A 154 3.20 4.63 2.21
C LEU A 154 4.18 4.60 1.03
N LYS A 155 4.11 5.59 0.14
CA LYS A 155 4.79 5.60 -1.16
C LYS A 155 4.43 4.37 -2.00
N TRP A 156 3.17 3.93 -1.91
CA TRP A 156 2.63 2.81 -2.67
C TRP A 156 1.73 3.34 -3.79
N ALA A 157 1.51 2.53 -4.83
CA ALA A 157 0.53 2.89 -5.85
C ALA A 157 -0.90 2.79 -5.27
N PRO A 158 -1.80 3.74 -5.56
CA PRO A 158 -3.21 3.66 -5.15
C PRO A 158 -3.88 2.33 -5.53
N PHE A 159 -3.52 1.77 -6.68
CA PHE A 159 -3.97 0.44 -7.10
C PHE A 159 -3.60 -0.67 -6.10
N ASP A 160 -2.35 -0.70 -5.63
CA ASP A 160 -1.87 -1.74 -4.72
C ASP A 160 -2.54 -1.60 -3.34
N VAL A 161 -2.71 -0.37 -2.85
CA VAL A 161 -3.48 -0.11 -1.62
C VAL A 161 -4.93 -0.58 -1.78
N SER A 162 -5.58 -0.22 -2.88
CA SER A 162 -6.97 -0.62 -3.19
C SER A 162 -7.13 -2.13 -3.24
N LYS A 163 -6.16 -2.84 -3.79
CA LYS A 163 -6.16 -4.31 -3.85
C LYS A 163 -6.13 -4.94 -2.47
N LEU A 164 -5.28 -4.44 -1.56
CA LEU A 164 -5.23 -4.92 -0.17
C LEU A 164 -6.52 -4.57 0.59
N LEU A 165 -7.03 -3.35 0.41
CA LEU A 165 -8.31 -2.92 0.99
C LEU A 165 -9.46 -3.81 0.51
N PHE A 166 -9.49 -4.20 -0.76
CA PHE A 166 -10.55 -5.06 -1.28
C PHE A 166 -10.61 -6.42 -0.59
N GLY A 167 -9.45 -7.04 -0.29
CA GLY A 167 -9.38 -8.27 0.51
C GLY A 167 -9.96 -8.06 1.92
N MET A 168 -9.56 -6.98 2.58
CA MET A 168 -10.04 -6.63 3.93
C MET A 168 -11.52 -6.24 3.97
N ILE A 169 -12.05 -5.61 2.92
CA ILE A 169 -13.48 -5.30 2.76
C ILE A 169 -14.27 -6.59 2.55
N THR A 170 -13.73 -7.53 1.78
CA THR A 170 -14.38 -8.82 1.51
C THR A 170 -14.46 -9.69 2.76
N THR A 171 -13.46 -9.61 3.65
CA THR A 171 -13.47 -10.29 4.96
C THR A 171 -14.25 -9.54 6.04
N GLY A 172 -14.71 -8.31 5.75
CA GLY A 172 -15.43 -7.46 6.69
C GLY A 172 -14.55 -6.86 7.79
N LEU A 173 -13.22 -6.79 7.59
CA LEU A 173 -12.30 -6.12 8.51
C LEU A 173 -12.34 -4.60 8.35
N VAL A 174 -12.39 -4.14 7.10
CA VAL A 174 -12.38 -2.71 6.73
C VAL A 174 -13.65 -2.38 5.95
N ALA A 175 -14.15 -1.16 6.09
CA ALA A 175 -15.18 -0.58 5.25
C ALA A 175 -14.73 0.79 4.75
N LEU A 176 -15.45 1.35 3.77
CA LEU A 176 -15.15 2.65 3.17
C LEU A 176 -16.28 3.63 3.44
N GLY A 177 -15.93 4.85 3.82
CA GLY A 177 -16.84 5.98 4.03
C GLY A 177 -16.45 7.17 3.16
N SER A 178 -17.32 8.18 3.07
CA SER A 178 -17.01 9.43 2.35
C SER A 178 -16.33 10.43 3.28
N SER A 179 -15.31 11.16 2.80
CA SER A 179 -14.69 12.24 3.57
C SER A 179 -15.76 13.32 3.85
N GLY A 180 -16.16 13.50 5.10
CA GLY A 180 -17.13 14.52 5.49
C GLY A 180 -18.52 14.02 5.92
N GLU A 181 -18.76 12.71 6.06
CA GLU A 181 -19.93 12.19 6.81
C GLU A 181 -19.79 12.48 8.32
N SER A 182 -19.82 13.75 8.69
CA SER A 182 -19.78 14.27 10.06
C SER A 182 -21.11 14.10 10.81
N GLY A 183 -21.95 13.18 10.34
CA GLY A 183 -23.21 12.80 11.00
C GLY A 183 -22.97 11.94 12.23
N PRO A 184 -24.02 11.56 12.99
CA PRO A 184 -23.92 10.67 14.14
C PRO A 184 -23.27 9.30 13.85
N GLN A 185 -23.08 8.92 12.58
CA GLN A 185 -22.32 7.74 12.13
C GLN A 185 -20.79 7.89 12.24
N SER A 186 -20.23 9.10 12.22
CA SER A 186 -18.78 9.32 12.45
C SER A 186 -18.30 8.82 13.81
N ARG A 187 -19.20 8.76 14.82
CA ARG A 187 -18.91 8.19 16.16
C ARG A 187 -18.85 6.65 16.18
N LEU A 188 -19.26 5.99 15.11
CA LEU A 188 -19.22 4.52 14.99
C LEU A 188 -17.92 4.03 14.34
N TRP A 189 -17.13 4.92 13.75
CA TRP A 189 -15.82 4.58 13.20
C TRP A 189 -14.85 4.37 14.37
N GLN A 190 -14.43 3.14 14.60
CA GLN A 190 -13.39 2.86 15.58
C GLN A 190 -12.07 3.45 15.04
N ALA A 191 -11.54 4.44 15.76
CA ALA A 191 -10.24 5.04 15.49
C ALA A 191 -9.12 4.04 15.87
N GLY A 192 -8.89 3.06 14.99
CA GLY A 192 -7.78 2.13 15.09
C GLY A 192 -8.16 0.65 15.01
N PRO A 193 -7.16 -0.23 14.86
CA PRO A 193 -7.38 -1.65 14.62
C PRO A 193 -8.11 -2.28 15.81
N SER A 194 -9.07 -3.16 15.52
CA SER A 194 -9.80 -3.89 16.57
C SER A 194 -8.84 -4.67 17.49
N PRO A 195 -9.21 -4.97 18.75
CA PRO A 195 -8.41 -5.80 19.63
C PRO A 195 -8.01 -7.14 18.99
N VAL A 196 -8.90 -7.76 18.21
CA VAL A 196 -8.61 -9.01 17.48
C VAL A 196 -7.46 -8.83 16.49
N THR A 197 -7.47 -7.71 15.77
CA THR A 197 -6.40 -7.32 14.85
C THR A 197 -5.10 -7.15 15.63
N LEU A 198 -5.08 -6.32 16.66
CA LEU A 198 -3.87 -6.07 17.48
C LEU A 198 -3.30 -7.35 18.10
N LEU A 199 -4.14 -8.30 18.52
CA LEU A 199 -3.70 -9.59 19.05
C LEU A 199 -3.01 -10.46 18.00
N GLY A 200 -3.50 -10.47 16.76
CA GLY A 200 -2.83 -11.18 15.65
C GLY A 200 -1.43 -10.62 15.36
N LEU A 201 -1.26 -9.30 15.50
CA LEU A 201 0.06 -8.66 15.38
C LEU A 201 0.97 -8.98 16.56
N ALA A 202 0.43 -8.97 17.78
CA ALA A 202 1.18 -9.38 18.97
C ALA A 202 1.72 -10.80 18.83
N GLU A 203 0.92 -11.71 18.25
CA GLU A 203 1.30 -13.10 18.04
C GLU A 203 2.41 -13.26 16.99
N LYS A 204 2.39 -12.47 15.92
CA LYS A 204 3.49 -12.42 14.95
C LYS A 204 4.79 -11.90 15.56
N ILE A 205 4.72 -10.79 16.29
CA ILE A 205 5.90 -10.21 16.96
C ILE A 205 6.47 -11.21 17.98
N ARG A 206 5.61 -11.91 18.72
CA ARG A 206 5.99 -13.00 19.63
C ARG A 206 6.73 -14.09 18.87
N ALA A 207 6.20 -14.57 17.74
CA ALA A 207 6.84 -15.63 16.96
C ALA A 207 8.25 -15.24 16.50
N VAL A 208 8.44 -14.01 16.00
CA VAL A 208 9.75 -13.48 15.62
C VAL A 208 10.69 -13.40 16.84
N ALA A 209 10.21 -12.88 17.97
CA ALA A 209 11.02 -12.79 19.18
C ALA A 209 11.47 -14.17 19.72
N LEU A 210 10.59 -15.18 19.63
CA LEU A 210 10.90 -16.56 20.03
C LEU A 210 11.96 -17.20 19.14
N ASP A 211 11.87 -17.00 17.81
CA ASP A 211 12.86 -17.49 16.86
C ASP A 211 14.26 -16.91 17.14
N VAL A 212 14.30 -15.61 17.44
CA VAL A 212 15.55 -14.88 17.74
C VAL A 212 16.15 -15.30 19.09
N VAL A 213 15.34 -15.45 20.14
CA VAL A 213 15.86 -15.69 21.50
C VAL A 213 16.11 -17.18 21.79
N GLY A 214 15.40 -18.08 21.11
CA GLY A 214 15.43 -19.53 21.36
C GLY A 214 14.97 -19.91 22.78
N SER A 215 15.29 -21.13 23.21
CA SER A 215 14.82 -21.70 24.49
C SER A 215 15.24 -20.91 25.74
N GLY A 216 16.33 -20.15 25.68
CA GLY A 216 16.87 -19.39 26.82
C GLY A 216 16.04 -18.17 27.23
N GLY A 217 15.19 -17.64 26.33
CA GLY A 217 14.40 -16.42 26.57
C GLY A 217 12.89 -16.60 26.45
N GLU A 218 12.42 -17.81 26.15
CA GLU A 218 11.01 -18.12 25.86
C GLU A 218 10.07 -17.62 26.96
N ARG A 219 10.35 -17.92 28.24
CA ARG A 219 9.53 -17.46 29.37
C ARG A 219 9.40 -15.93 29.45
N THR A 220 10.46 -15.21 29.10
CA THR A 220 10.46 -13.75 29.11
C THR A 220 9.56 -13.22 28.00
N ILE A 221 9.67 -13.75 26.79
CA ILE A 221 8.84 -13.35 25.64
C ILE A 221 7.36 -13.70 25.88
N GLU A 222 7.06 -14.88 26.41
CA GLU A 222 5.68 -15.27 26.77
C GLU A 222 5.04 -14.35 27.80
N LYS A 223 5.83 -13.90 28.78
CA LYS A 223 5.37 -12.93 29.78
C LYS A 223 5.01 -11.61 29.11
N GLN A 224 5.86 -11.09 28.22
CA GLN A 224 5.57 -9.82 27.52
C GLN A 224 4.35 -9.93 26.63
N TYR A 225 4.19 -11.04 25.90
CA TYR A 225 3.01 -11.29 25.08
C TYR A 225 1.72 -11.35 25.91
N THR A 226 1.73 -12.06 27.04
CA THR A 226 0.56 -12.16 27.93
C THR A 226 0.15 -10.80 28.50
N THR A 227 1.14 -9.97 28.89
CA THR A 227 0.90 -8.60 29.34
C THR A 227 0.28 -7.76 28.22
N ALA A 228 0.89 -7.75 27.03
CA ALA A 228 0.38 -6.99 25.88
C ALA A 228 -1.04 -7.41 25.50
N ARG A 229 -1.32 -8.72 25.46
CA ARG A 229 -2.66 -9.26 25.21
C ARG A 229 -3.70 -8.71 26.19
N THR A 230 -3.37 -8.71 27.49
CA THR A 230 -4.27 -8.20 28.53
C THR A 230 -4.57 -6.71 28.34
N LEU A 231 -3.55 -5.91 27.97
CA LEU A 231 -3.70 -4.48 27.73
C LEU A 231 -4.52 -4.20 26.46
N ILE A 232 -4.31 -4.97 25.39
CA ILE A 232 -5.09 -4.91 24.15
C ILE A 232 -6.57 -5.21 24.41
N GLU A 233 -6.87 -6.27 25.16
CA GLU A 233 -8.24 -6.65 25.53
C GLU A 233 -8.93 -5.58 26.41
N ARG A 234 -8.16 -4.77 27.14
CA ARG A 234 -8.64 -3.63 27.94
C ARG A 234 -8.79 -2.33 27.16
N GLY A 235 -8.45 -2.32 25.87
CA GLY A 235 -8.57 -1.16 25.00
C GLY A 235 -7.36 -0.22 25.00
N GLU A 236 -6.22 -0.62 25.58
CA GLU A 236 -4.97 0.15 25.49
C GLU A 236 -4.30 0.04 24.10
N GLY A 237 -4.95 -0.67 23.18
CA GLY A 237 -4.78 -0.54 21.74
C GLY A 237 -3.34 -0.73 21.26
N PHE A 238 -2.88 0.19 20.41
CA PHE A 238 -1.57 0.14 19.77
C PHE A 238 -0.41 0.40 20.75
N ASN A 239 -0.65 1.11 21.86
CA ASN A 239 0.39 1.39 22.86
C ASN A 239 0.90 0.10 23.50
N ALA A 240 0.00 -0.85 23.78
CA ALA A 240 0.36 -2.16 24.32
C ALA A 240 1.31 -2.94 23.40
N LEU A 241 1.14 -2.85 22.07
CA LEU A 241 2.04 -3.46 21.10
C LEU A 241 3.41 -2.78 21.08
N ARG A 242 3.43 -1.44 21.11
CA ARG A 242 4.67 -0.67 21.14
C ARG A 242 5.50 -1.00 22.37
N GLU A 243 4.85 -1.06 23.54
CA GLU A 243 5.50 -1.48 24.78
C GLU A 243 6.02 -2.91 24.68
N MET A 244 5.24 -3.84 24.11
CA MET A 244 5.68 -5.23 23.92
C MET A 244 6.96 -5.32 23.07
N VAL A 245 7.02 -4.59 21.96
CA VAL A 245 8.22 -4.54 21.11
C VAL A 245 9.41 -4.00 21.90
N GLU A 246 9.26 -2.86 22.57
CA GLU A 246 10.33 -2.24 23.34
C GLU A 246 10.88 -3.19 24.44
N GLN A 247 9.99 -3.90 25.13
CA GLN A 247 10.38 -4.87 26.15
C GLN A 247 11.06 -6.10 25.56
N ASN A 248 10.62 -6.58 24.40
CA ASN A 248 11.25 -7.69 23.69
C ASN A 248 12.66 -7.30 23.21
N THR A 249 12.84 -6.10 22.64
CA THR A 249 14.16 -5.58 22.24
C THR A 249 15.12 -5.54 23.42
N LYS A 250 14.69 -5.00 24.57
CA LYS A 250 15.49 -4.98 25.81
C LYS A 250 15.86 -6.39 26.27
N ALA A 251 14.90 -7.30 26.29
CA ALA A 251 15.13 -8.69 26.70
C ALA A 251 16.12 -9.41 25.77
N ILE A 252 15.95 -9.28 24.45
CA ILE A 252 16.85 -9.87 23.45
C ILE A 252 18.24 -9.26 23.56
N SER A 253 18.36 -7.95 23.75
CA SER A 253 19.66 -7.29 23.93
C SER A 253 20.42 -7.82 25.15
N LEU A 254 19.71 -8.12 26.25
CA LEU A 254 20.32 -8.68 27.46
C LEU A 254 20.69 -10.16 27.32
N LEU A 255 19.91 -10.93 26.55
CA LEU A 255 20.09 -12.38 26.43
C LEU A 255 21.02 -12.79 25.29
N LYS A 256 21.04 -12.03 24.18
CA LYS A 256 21.73 -12.37 22.93
C LYS A 256 22.69 -11.28 22.43
N GLY A 257 22.63 -10.08 23.00
CA GLY A 257 23.46 -8.95 22.60
C GLY A 257 22.73 -7.96 21.69
N ALA A 258 23.32 -6.76 21.56
CA ALA A 258 22.70 -5.62 20.88
C ALA A 258 22.47 -5.86 19.38
N ASP A 259 23.39 -6.56 18.70
CA ASP A 259 23.27 -6.83 17.26
C ASP A 259 22.05 -7.70 16.95
N THR A 260 21.79 -8.72 17.77
CA THR A 260 20.62 -9.59 17.63
C THR A 260 19.31 -8.85 17.94
N ALA A 261 19.33 -7.93 18.89
CA ALA A 261 18.17 -7.06 19.15
C ALA A 261 17.88 -6.13 17.97
N ALA A 262 18.91 -5.58 17.33
CA ALA A 262 18.75 -4.77 16.13
C ALA A 262 18.17 -5.57 14.95
N MET A 263 18.56 -6.84 14.79
CA MET A 263 17.95 -7.73 13.78
C MET A 263 16.46 -7.97 14.04
N PHE A 264 16.08 -8.18 15.31
CA PHE A 264 14.68 -8.28 15.71
C PHE A 264 13.90 -7.00 15.39
N ASP A 265 14.44 -5.83 15.76
CA ASP A 265 13.81 -4.54 15.50
C ASP A 265 13.59 -4.31 14.00
N GLU A 266 14.55 -4.69 13.16
CA GLU A 266 14.41 -4.59 11.71
C GLU A 266 13.32 -5.51 11.17
N GLN A 267 13.28 -6.77 11.62
CA GLN A 267 12.22 -7.71 11.24
C GLN A 267 10.83 -7.22 11.68
N VAL A 268 10.73 -6.68 12.90
CA VAL A 268 9.47 -6.11 13.40
C VAL A 268 9.09 -4.83 12.65
N ARG A 269 10.06 -3.97 12.29
CA ARG A 269 9.83 -2.79 11.44
C ARG A 269 9.23 -3.17 10.09
N THR A 270 9.68 -4.26 9.47
CA THR A 270 9.06 -4.73 8.21
C THR A 270 7.61 -5.18 8.38
N LEU A 271 7.23 -5.70 9.55
CA LEU A 271 5.86 -6.12 9.85
C LEU A 271 4.93 -4.95 10.18
N LEU A 272 5.48 -3.90 10.80
CA LEU A 272 4.73 -2.74 11.26
C LEU A 272 4.72 -1.58 10.27
N GLY A 273 5.55 -1.64 9.23
CA GLY A 273 5.92 -0.49 8.41
C GLY A 273 6.85 0.44 9.19
N GLU A 274 7.35 1.50 8.55
CA GLU A 274 8.11 2.53 9.27
C GLU A 274 7.22 3.16 10.35
N LEU A 275 7.25 2.62 11.56
CA LEU A 275 6.72 3.26 12.77
C LEU A 275 7.75 4.25 13.29
N GLN A 276 7.94 5.32 12.53
CA GLN A 276 8.71 6.50 12.89
C GLN A 276 8.06 7.65 12.13
N GLN A 277 7.56 8.75 12.70
CA GLN A 277 7.85 9.42 13.95
C GLN A 277 6.64 10.29 14.36
N SER A 278 6.22 10.20 15.62
CA SER A 278 5.75 11.32 16.46
C SER A 278 5.62 10.85 17.89
#